data_AF-A0A235HVW3-F1
#
_entry.id   AF-A0A235HVW3-F1
#
_cell.length_a   1.000
_cell.length_b   1.000
_cell.length_c   1.000
_cell.angle_alpha   90.00
_cell.angle_beta   90.00
_cell.angle_gamma   90.00
#
_symmetry.space_group_name_H-M   'P 1'
#
loop_
_entity.id
_entity.type
_entity.pdbx_description
1 polymer ?
#
loop_
_entity_poly.entity_id
_entity_poly.type
_entity_poly.pdbx_seq_one_letter_code
_entity_poly.pdbx_strand_id
1 'polypeptide(L)'
;MFLRLAQQHQQFVQDLVMNLQALTIILERRGYTASCYTCGEQMKSASFMVSLREKHLIRFLVSDYGITWMELWDDRELMKLEGAEAINQLQELANIVKYYTAVQLTN
;
A
#
# COMPACT_ATOMS: atom_id res chain seq x y z
N MET A 1 -17.42 11.12 21.99
CA MET A 1 -16.59 11.69 20.89
C MET A 1 -15.37 10.82 20.60
N PHE A 2 -14.47 10.59 21.56
CA PHE A 2 -13.23 9.83 21.35
C PHE A 2 -13.45 8.39 20.87
N LEU A 3 -14.44 7.67 21.41
CA LEU A 3 -14.79 6.32 20.94
C LEU A 3 -15.23 6.29 19.48
N ARG A 4 -15.95 7.33 19.03
CA ARG A 4 -16.35 7.45 17.63
C ARG A 4 -15.13 7.65 16.72
N LEU A 5 -14.16 8.47 17.14
CA LEU A 5 -12.91 8.66 16.40
C LEU A 5 -12.11 7.35 16.30
N ALA A 6 -12.04 6.57 17.39
CA ALA A 6 -11.39 5.26 17.38
C ALA A 6 -12.07 4.27 16.42
N GLN A 7 -13.41 4.20 16.43
CA GLN A 7 -14.17 3.35 15.50
C GLN A 7 -13.99 3.80 14.04
N GLN A 8 -13.98 5.11 13.78
CA GLN A 8 -13.71 5.62 12.43
C GLN A 8 -12.30 5.26 11.95
N HIS A 9 -11.31 5.30 12.84
CA HIS A 9 -9.95 4.88 12.50
C HIS A 9 -9.88 3.38 12.15
N GLN A 10 -10.56 2.53 12.93
CA GLN A 10 -10.64 1.09 12.64
C GLN A 10 -11.31 0.80 11.29
N GLN A 11 -12.40 1.49 10.97
CA GLN A 11 -13.06 1.39 9.66
C GLN A 11 -12.14 1.84 8.53
N PHE A 12 -11.45 2.96 8.72
CA PHE A 12 -10.45 3.45 7.77
C PHE A 12 -9.33 2.41 7.52
N VAL A 13 -8.82 1.76 8.58
CA VAL A 13 -7.81 0.70 8.46
C VAL A 13 -8.36 -0.47 7.64
N GLN A 14 -9.58 -0.92 7.92
CA GLN A 14 -10.22 -2.01 7.17
C GLN A 14 -10.38 -1.67 5.68
N ASP A 15 -10.87 -0.47 5.37
CA ASP A 15 -11.00 0.02 4.00
C ASP A 15 -9.64 0.06 3.29
N LEU A 16 -8.60 0.52 3.99
CA LEU A 16 -7.26 0.56 3.46
C LEU A 16 -6.71 -0.85 3.19
N VAL A 17 -6.93 -1.82 4.08
CA VAL A 17 -6.55 -3.23 3.86
C VAL A 17 -7.23 -3.80 2.61
N MET A 18 -8.53 -3.57 2.42
CA MET A 18 -9.26 -4.01 1.22
C MET A 18 -8.69 -3.36 -0.05
N ASN A 19 -8.36 -2.07 0.00
CA ASN A 19 -7.75 -1.36 -1.11
C ASN A 19 -6.36 -1.92 -1.47
N LEU A 20 -5.54 -2.29 -0.48
CA LEU A 20 -4.23 -2.90 -0.70
C LEU A 20 -4.33 -4.29 -1.34
N GLN A 21 -5.32 -5.09 -0.94
CA GLN A 21 -5.60 -6.37 -1.58
C GLN A 21 -6.00 -6.19 -3.05
N ALA A 22 -6.91 -5.25 -3.33
CA ALA A 22 -7.29 -4.92 -4.71
C ALA A 22 -6.10 -4.42 -5.54
N LEU A 23 -5.28 -3.53 -4.98
CA LEU A 23 -4.09 -3.00 -5.64
C LEU A 23 -3.08 -4.11 -5.96
N THR A 24 -2.90 -5.08 -5.07
CA THR A 24 -2.05 -6.26 -5.29
C THR A 24 -2.48 -7.02 -6.53
N ILE A 25 -3.77 -7.36 -6.63
CA ILE A 25 -4.32 -8.09 -7.80
C ILE A 25 -4.07 -7.32 -9.10
N ILE A 26 -4.24 -5.99 -9.09
CA ILE A 26 -4.03 -5.16 -10.27
C ILE A 26 -2.55 -5.11 -10.66
N LEU A 27 -1.65 -5.01 -9.69
CA LEU A 27 -0.20 -5.00 -9.91
C LEU A 27 0.31 -6.34 -10.46
N GLU A 28 -0.13 -7.46 -9.89
CA GLU A 28 0.21 -8.80 -10.38
C GLU A 28 -0.23 -9.00 -11.83
N ARG A 29 -1.45 -8.57 -12.17
CA ARG A 29 -1.96 -8.60 -13.56
C ARG A 29 -1.14 -7.78 -14.55
N ARG A 30 -0.31 -6.86 -14.06
CA ARG A 30 0.57 -6.00 -14.86
C ARG A 30 2.01 -6.48 -14.87
N GLY A 31 2.30 -7.63 -14.26
CA GLY A 31 3.63 -8.23 -14.22
C GLY A 31 4.52 -7.72 -13.09
N TYR A 32 3.98 -6.96 -12.13
CA TYR A 32 4.71 -6.61 -10.91
C TYR A 32 4.60 -7.74 -9.88
N THR A 33 5.70 -8.03 -9.19
CA THR A 33 5.65 -8.91 -8.01
C THR A 33 5.09 -8.12 -6.84
N ALA A 34 3.84 -8.39 -6.47
CA ALA A 34 3.16 -7.75 -5.35
C ALA A 34 2.60 -8.78 -4.38
N SER A 35 2.45 -8.43 -3.10
CA SER A 35 1.79 -9.25 -2.10
C SER A 35 1.16 -8.39 -1.02
N CYS A 36 0.08 -8.88 -0.42
CA CYS A 36 -0.58 -8.22 0.71
C CYS A 36 -0.96 -9.27 1.76
N TYR A 37 -0.26 -9.25 2.89
CA TYR A 37 -0.51 -10.14 4.01
C TYR A 37 -1.31 -9.41 5.07
N THR A 38 -2.45 -9.96 5.47
CA THR A 38 -3.23 -9.45 6.61
C THR A 38 -2.81 -10.17 7.89
N CYS A 39 -2.68 -9.44 9.00
CA CYS A 39 -2.43 -10.02 10.32
C CYS A 39 -3.57 -9.65 11.29
N GLY A 40 -3.97 -10.63 12.10
CA GLY A 40 -5.05 -10.48 13.07
C GLY A 40 -6.46 -10.76 12.53
N GLU A 41 -7.42 -10.88 13.44
CA GLU A 41 -8.83 -11.01 13.10
C GLU A 41 -9.38 -9.69 12.53
N GLN A 42 -10.36 -9.76 11.62
CA GLN A 42 -11.12 -8.61 11.11
C GLN A 42 -10.32 -7.54 10.35
N MET A 43 -9.27 -7.91 9.59
CA MET A 43 -8.54 -7.00 8.69
C MET A 43 -7.99 -5.75 9.41
N LYS A 44 -7.50 -5.92 10.63
CA LYS A 44 -6.97 -4.82 11.47
C LYS A 44 -5.54 -4.40 11.13
N SER A 45 -4.87 -5.16 10.29
CA SER A 45 -3.54 -4.78 9.81
C SER A 45 -3.19 -5.47 8.51
N ALA A 46 -2.31 -4.86 7.74
CA ALA A 46 -1.70 -5.48 6.57
C ALA A 46 -0.26 -5.03 6.34
N SER A 47 0.53 -5.93 5.75
CA SER A 47 1.80 -5.65 5.10
C SER A 47 1.65 -5.85 3.60
N PHE A 48 1.60 -4.74 2.88
CA PHE A 48 1.65 -4.70 1.43
C PHE A 48 3.09 -4.53 0.96
N MET A 49 3.48 -5.27 -0.06
CA MET A 49 4.82 -5.24 -0.65
C MET A 49 4.72 -5.28 -2.17
N VAL A 50 5.50 -4.46 -2.85
CA VAL A 50 5.63 -4.49 -4.31
C VAL A 50 7.06 -4.26 -4.73
N SER A 51 7.55 -5.05 -5.69
CA SER A 51 8.82 -4.80 -6.37
C SER A 51 8.55 -4.10 -7.70
N LEU A 52 9.07 -2.88 -7.85
CA LEU A 52 8.89 -2.09 -9.08
C LEU A 52 9.99 -2.36 -10.12
N ARG A 53 11.18 -2.72 -9.67
CA ARG A 53 12.39 -3.03 -10.45
C ARG A 53 13.26 -3.98 -9.62
N GLU A 54 14.28 -4.56 -10.26
CA GLU A 54 15.29 -5.34 -9.55
C GLU A 54 15.82 -4.58 -8.34
N LYS A 55 15.86 -5.26 -7.19
CA LYS A 55 16.33 -4.75 -5.88
C LYS A 55 15.55 -3.58 -5.28
N HIS A 56 14.56 -3.00 -5.98
CA HIS A 56 13.71 -1.94 -5.44
C HIS A 56 12.40 -2.53 -4.92
N LEU A 57 12.21 -2.44 -3.60
CA LEU A 57 11.07 -2.96 -2.87
C LEU A 57 10.38 -1.82 -2.12
N ILE A 58 9.07 -1.71 -2.31
CA ILE A 58 8.22 -0.86 -1.49
C ILE A 58 7.51 -1.75 -0.47
N ARG A 59 7.48 -1.32 0.79
CA ARG A 59 6.65 -1.91 1.83
C ARG A 59 5.72 -0.84 2.40
N PHE A 60 4.44 -1.15 2.46
CA PHE A 60 3.43 -0.35 3.13
C PHE A 60 2.81 -1.14 4.27
N LEU A 61 2.87 -0.60 5.49
CA LEU A 61 2.27 -1.19 6.67
C LEU A 61 1.10 -0.33 7.12
N VAL A 62 0.00 -0.98 7.48
CA VAL A 62 -1.17 -0.34 8.12
C VAL A 62 -1.61 -1.18 9.30
N SER A 63 -1.93 -0.51 10.41
CA SER A 63 -2.61 -1.09 11.57
C SER A 63 -3.31 0.00 12.38
N ASP A 64 -4.06 -0.40 13.41
CA ASP A 64 -4.61 0.53 14.42
C ASP A 64 -3.54 1.35 15.16
N TYR A 65 -2.26 0.96 15.10
CA TYR A 65 -1.15 1.68 15.73
C TYR A 65 -0.47 2.69 14.81
N GLY A 66 -0.70 2.62 13.50
CA GLY A 66 -0.05 3.52 12.55
C GLY A 66 0.04 3.00 11.14
N ILE A 67 0.53 3.89 10.28
CA ILE A 67 0.68 3.71 8.84
C ILE A 67 2.10 4.08 8.48
N THR A 68 2.80 3.22 7.75
CA THR A 68 4.16 3.49 7.29
C THR A 68 4.37 3.07 5.84
N TRP A 69 5.19 3.84 5.14
CA TRP A 69 5.73 3.54 3.82
C TRP A 69 7.24 3.43 3.95
N MET A 70 7.83 2.38 3.39
CA MET A 70 9.28 2.18 3.33
C MET A 70 9.71 1.81 1.92
N GLU A 71 10.76 2.46 1.45
CA GLU A 71 11.45 2.07 0.23
C GLU A 71 12.78 1.42 0.58
N LEU A 72 13.02 0.27 -0.02
CA LEU A 72 14.23 -0.50 0.18
C LEU A 72 14.93 -0.70 -1.16
N TRP A 73 16.25 -0.50 -1.16
CA TRP A 73 17.12 -0.89 -2.25
C TRP A 73 18.16 -1.87 -1.75
N ASP A 74 18.15 -3.09 -2.29
CA ASP A 74 19.10 -4.14 -1.89
C ASP A 74 19.10 -4.35 -0.36
N ASP A 75 17.88 -4.43 0.21
CA ASP A 75 17.58 -4.55 1.64
C ASP A 75 18.01 -3.36 2.53
N ARG A 76 18.46 -2.25 1.93
CA ARG A 76 18.75 -1.01 2.66
C ARG A 76 17.57 -0.06 2.60
N GLU A 77 17.13 0.44 3.75
CA GLU A 77 16.13 1.50 3.84
C GLU A 77 16.66 2.77 3.16
N LEU A 78 15.95 3.24 2.14
CA LEU A 78 16.22 4.50 1.45
C LEU A 78 15.37 5.63 2.03
N MET A 79 14.11 5.32 2.34
CA MET A 79 13.13 6.28 2.80
C MET A 79 12.11 5.58 3.69
N LYS A 80 11.69 6.27 4.75
CA LYS A 80 10.56 5.90 5.58
C LYS A 80 9.67 7.12 5.79
N LEU A 81 8.37 6.95 5.52
CA LEU A 81 7.33 7.96 5.73
C LEU A 81 6.24 7.38 6.61
N GLU A 82 5.56 8.23 7.35
CA GLU A 82 4.52 7.83 8.31
C GLU A 82 3.24 8.64 8.11
N GLY A 83 2.10 8.06 8.48
CA GLY A 83 0.80 8.74 8.47
C GLY A 83 0.39 9.24 7.08
N ALA A 84 0.10 10.53 6.95
CA ALA A 84 -0.44 11.12 5.72
C ALA A 84 0.54 11.05 4.55
N GLU A 85 1.84 11.20 4.79
CA GLU A 85 2.86 11.14 3.72
C GLU A 85 2.96 9.73 3.13
N ALA A 86 2.83 8.70 3.97
CA ALA A 86 2.75 7.31 3.51
C ALA A 86 1.53 7.08 2.61
N ILE A 87 0.37 7.64 2.98
CA ILE A 87 -0.86 7.56 2.18
C ILE A 87 -0.69 8.26 0.83
N ASN A 88 -0.02 9.41 0.81
CA ASN A 88 0.25 10.13 -0.43
C ASN A 88 1.12 9.29 -1.39
N GLN A 89 2.18 8.64 -0.90
CA GLN A 89 2.99 7.75 -1.75
C GLN A 89 2.21 6.54 -2.26
N LEU A 90 1.32 5.96 -1.44
CA LEU A 90 0.44 4.88 -1.89
C LEU A 90 -0.50 5.35 -3.00
N GLN A 91 -1.00 6.58 -2.94
CA GLN A 91 -1.81 7.17 -3.99
C GLN A 91 -1.01 7.36 -5.29
N GLU A 92 0.24 7.81 -5.21
CA GLU A 92 1.12 7.93 -6.39
C GLU A 92 1.40 6.56 -7.03
N LEU A 93 1.67 5.53 -6.22
CA LEU A 93 1.79 4.16 -6.71
C LEU A 93 0.53 3.70 -7.44
N ALA A 94 -0.65 3.94 -6.84
CA ALA A 94 -1.92 3.60 -7.48
C ALA A 94 -2.16 4.39 -8.78
N ASN A 95 -1.68 5.63 -8.87
CA ASN A 95 -1.76 6.45 -10.08
C ASN A 95 -0.88 5.89 -11.20
N ILE A 96 0.36 5.49 -10.89
CA ILE A 96 1.26 4.85 -11.87
C ILE A 96 0.56 3.66 -12.51
N VAL A 97 -0.07 2.83 -11.68
CA VAL A 97 -0.89 1.72 -12.16
C VAL A 97 -2.02 2.25 -13.04
N LYS A 98 -2.91 3.12 -12.56
CA LYS A 98 -4.05 3.58 -13.37
C LYS A 98 -3.67 4.20 -14.72
N TYR A 99 -2.64 5.06 -14.77
CA TYR A 99 -2.36 5.89 -15.95
C TYR A 99 -1.34 5.29 -16.93
N TYR A 100 -0.47 4.37 -16.53
CA TYR A 100 0.43 3.70 -17.48
C TYR A 100 -0.34 2.90 -18.55
N THR A 101 -1.61 2.57 -18.29
CA THR A 101 -2.52 1.90 -19.24
C THR A 101 -3.09 2.84 -20.30
N ALA A 102 -3.28 4.12 -19.99
CA ALA A 102 -3.90 5.07 -20.92
C ALA A 102 -3.00 5.40 -22.11
N VAL A 103 -1.69 5.33 -21.93
CA VAL A 103 -0.69 5.70 -22.95
C VAL A 103 -0.39 4.56 -23.94
N GLN A 104 -0.60 3.29 -23.55
CA GLN A 104 -0.32 2.15 -24.43
C GLN A 104 -1.48 1.76 -25.36
N LEU A 105 -2.67 2.34 -25.19
CA LEU A 105 -3.84 2.10 -26.07
C LEU A 105 -3.95 3.12 -27.22
N THR A 106 -3.00 4.06 -27.32
CA THR A 106 -2.97 5.13 -28.35
C THR A 106 -1.85 4.98 -29.38
N ASN A 107 -1.12 3.87 -29.40
CA ASN A 107 -0.07 3.59 -30.39
C ASN A 107 -0.38 2.35 -31.23
#